data_AF-A0A5A9YS09-F1
#
_entry.id   AF-A0A5A9YS09-F1
#
_cell.length_a   1.000
_cell.length_b   1.000
_cell.length_c   1.000
_cell.angle_alpha   90.00
_cell.angle_beta   90.00
_cell.angle_gamma   90.00
#
_symmetry.space_group_name_H-M   'P 1'
#
loop_
_entity.id
_entity.type
_entity.pdbx_description
1 polymer ?
#
loop_
_entity_poly.entity_id
_entity_poly.type
_entity_poly.pdbx_seq_one_letter_code
_entity_poly.pdbx_strand_id
1 'polypeptide(L)'
;MLVLWLSLALGPVSLPLGDTLRAALRLAGLPLDGTGLAQAEMILGQIRLPRTLLGLAVGAVLALSGVAMQGLFRNPLADPGLVGVSSGAALGAALAIVFGASLGGLPAFLAP
;
A
#
# COMPACT_ATOMS: atom_id res chain seq x y z
N MET A 1 -11.82 7.82 8.02
CA MET A 1 -12.70 6.62 8.11
C MET A 1 -13.45 6.34 6.81
N LEU A 2 -14.10 7.33 6.18
CA LEU A 2 -14.82 7.12 4.91
C LEU A 2 -13.91 6.59 3.77
N VAL A 3 -12.71 7.15 3.63
CA VAL A 3 -11.72 6.74 2.59
C VAL A 3 -11.22 5.31 2.81
N LEU A 4 -11.03 4.90 4.06
CA LEU A 4 -10.66 3.52 4.40
C LEU A 4 -11.76 2.55 3.98
N TRP A 5 -13.00 2.88 4.32
CA TRP A 5 -14.18 2.10 3.93
C TRP A 5 -14.35 2.00 2.42
N LEU A 6 -14.22 3.12 1.71
CA LEU A 6 -14.26 3.14 0.24
C LEU A 6 -13.11 2.33 -0.37
N SER A 7 -11.89 2.44 0.15
CA SER A 7 -10.74 1.67 -0.34
C SER A 7 -10.89 0.16 -0.12
N LEU A 8 -11.58 -0.26 0.95
CA LEU A 8 -11.84 -1.68 1.23
C LEU A 8 -13.04 -2.21 0.44
N ALA A 9 -14.03 -1.37 0.16
CA ALA A 9 -15.23 -1.73 -0.60
C ALA A 9 -15.01 -1.78 -2.12
N LEU A 10 -14.24 -0.84 -2.66
CA LEU A 10 -13.98 -0.72 -4.10
C LEU A 10 -12.89 -1.70 -4.53
N GLY A 11 -13.21 -2.54 -5.51
CA GLY A 11 -12.24 -3.45 -6.13
C GLY A 11 -12.84 -4.12 -7.36
N PRO A 12 -12.01 -4.82 -8.16
CA PRO A 12 -12.45 -5.49 -9.39
C PRO A 12 -13.48 -6.61 -9.13
N VAL A 13 -13.54 -7.14 -7.91
CA VAL A 13 -14.59 -8.04 -7.45
C VAL A 13 -15.64 -7.23 -6.69
N SER A 14 -16.86 -7.17 -7.25
CA SER A 14 -18.02 -6.53 -6.62
C SER A 14 -18.44 -7.34 -5.39
N LEU A 15 -18.07 -6.86 -4.20
CA LEU A 15 -18.54 -7.41 -2.93
C LEU A 15 -19.62 -6.49 -2.38
N PRO A 16 -20.79 -7.01 -1.96
CA PRO A 16 -21.79 -6.21 -1.25
C PRO A 16 -21.16 -5.53 -0.02
N LEU A 17 -21.57 -4.28 0.24
CA LEU A 17 -21.07 -3.51 1.40
C LEU A 17 -21.31 -4.23 2.73
N GLY A 18 -22.40 -5.01 2.81
CA GLY A 18 -22.71 -5.84 3.98
C GLY A 18 -21.71 -6.99 4.19
N ASP A 19 -21.26 -7.64 3.12
CA ASP A 19 -20.34 -8.79 3.19
C ASP A 19 -18.90 -8.34 3.47
N THR A 20 -18.50 -7.18 2.92
CA THR A 20 -17.21 -6.54 3.28
C THR A 20 -17.17 -6.12 4.74
N LEU A 21 -18.27 -5.58 5.29
CA LEU A 21 -18.36 -5.26 6.71
C LEU A 21 -18.32 -6.50 7.61
N ARG A 22 -19.05 -7.57 7.26
CA ARG A 22 -19.01 -8.83 8.00
C ARG A 22 -17.63 -9.49 7.94
N ALA A 23 -16.98 -9.50 6.78
CA ALA A 23 -15.61 -10.00 6.62
C ALA A 23 -14.61 -9.16 7.42
N ALA A 24 -14.74 -7.83 7.45
CA ALA A 24 -13.89 -6.94 8.25
C ALA A 24 -14.07 -7.17 9.75
N LEU A 25 -15.30 -7.32 10.22
CA LEU A 25 -15.62 -7.60 11.63
C LEU A 25 -15.09 -8.97 12.07
N ARG A 26 -15.16 -9.98 11.20
CA ARG A 26 -14.54 -11.29 11.45
C ARG A 26 -13.02 -11.22 11.50
N LEU A 27 -12.39 -10.50 10.56
CA LEU A 27 -10.94 -10.27 10.60
C LEU A 27 -10.51 -9.54 11.89
N ALA A 28 -11.38 -8.71 12.46
CA ALA A 28 -11.17 -8.05 13.75
C ALA A 28 -11.44 -8.95 14.97
N GLY A 29 -11.86 -10.21 14.77
CA GLY A 29 -12.03 -11.21 15.83
C GLY A 29 -13.47 -11.42 16.33
N LEU A 30 -14.49 -10.87 15.67
CA LEU A 30 -15.88 -11.09 16.07
C LEU A 30 -16.43 -12.44 15.55
N PRO A 31 -17.08 -13.25 16.40
CA PRO A 31 -17.68 -14.52 15.99
C PRO A 31 -18.99 -14.27 15.25
N LEU A 32 -18.91 -14.08 13.94
CA LEU A 32 -20.07 -14.04 13.03
C LEU A 32 -20.20 -15.38 12.29
N ASP A 33 -21.39 -15.75 11.80
CA ASP A 33 -21.54 -16.92 10.92
C ASP A 33 -20.96 -16.62 9.52
N GLY A 34 -19.97 -17.41 9.10
CA GLY A 34 -19.14 -17.16 7.91
C GLY A 34 -19.58 -17.92 6.64
N THR A 35 -20.77 -18.51 6.62
CA THR A 35 -21.26 -19.29 5.49
C THR A 35 -21.38 -18.39 4.25
N GLY A 36 -20.48 -18.56 3.28
CA GLY A 36 -20.42 -17.78 2.04
C GLY A 36 -19.41 -16.61 2.03
N LEU A 37 -18.68 -16.35 3.12
CA LEU A 37 -17.77 -15.18 3.23
C LEU A 37 -16.27 -15.50 3.03
N ALA A 38 -15.88 -16.76 2.89
CA ALA A 38 -14.47 -17.17 2.81
C ALA A 38 -13.68 -16.47 1.70
N GLN A 39 -14.28 -16.28 0.53
CA GLN A 39 -13.65 -15.56 -0.58
C GLN A 39 -13.50 -14.06 -0.27
N ALA A 40 -14.50 -13.44 0.38
CA ALA A 40 -14.45 -12.05 0.77
C ALA A 40 -13.37 -11.80 1.86
N GLU A 41 -13.27 -12.70 2.84
CA GLU A 41 -12.22 -12.66 3.88
C GLU A 41 -10.81 -12.76 3.28
N MET A 42 -10.59 -13.70 2.35
CA MET A 42 -9.29 -13.85 1.69
C MET A 42 -8.93 -12.60 0.88
N ILE A 43 -9.85 -12.08 0.06
CA ILE A 43 -9.60 -10.87 -0.74
C ILE A 43 -9.33 -9.67 0.18
N LEU A 44 -10.11 -9.52 1.25
CA LEU A 44 -9.97 -8.39 2.16
C LEU A 44 -8.65 -8.47 2.92
N GLY A 45 -8.33 -9.63 3.50
CA GLY A 45 -7.15 -9.84 4.34
C GLY A 45 -5.83 -9.89 3.57
N GLN A 46 -5.80 -10.54 2.39
CA GLN A 46 -4.55 -10.78 1.66
C GLN A 46 -4.27 -9.76 0.55
N ILE A 47 -5.29 -9.03 0.07
CA ILE A 47 -5.13 -8.14 -1.09
C ILE A 47 -5.47 -6.69 -0.72
N ARG A 48 -6.69 -6.43 -0.24
CA ARG A 48 -7.18 -5.05 -0.07
C ARG A 48 -6.57 -4.36 1.14
N LEU A 49 -6.61 -5.01 2.30
CA LEU A 49 -6.07 -4.48 3.54
C LEU A 49 -4.57 -4.14 3.46
N PRO A 50 -3.67 -5.03 2.99
CA PRO A 50 -2.25 -4.67 2.87
C PRO A 50 -2.03 -3.52 1.89
N ARG A 51 -2.77 -3.46 0.78
CA ARG A 51 -2.69 -2.35 -0.18
C ARG A 51 -3.14 -1.02 0.43
N THR A 52 -4.24 -1.01 1.16
CA THR A 52 -4.74 0.21 1.83
C THR A 52 -3.76 0.70 2.90
N LEU A 53 -3.20 -0.21 3.69
CA LEU A 53 -2.18 0.13 4.70
C LEU A 53 -0.90 0.68 4.05
N LEU A 54 -0.42 0.04 2.97
CA LEU A 54 0.74 0.52 2.23
C LEU A 54 0.48 1.93 1.66
N GLY A 55 -0.69 2.16 1.06
CA GLY A 55 -1.06 3.47 0.53
C GLY A 55 -1.10 4.56 1.61
N LEU A 56 -1.63 4.25 2.79
CA LEU A 56 -1.60 5.16 3.94
C LEU A 56 -0.18 5.45 4.41
N ALA A 57 0.66 4.42 4.55
CA ALA A 57 2.04 4.58 4.98
C ALA A 57 2.85 5.43 4.00
N VAL A 58 2.76 5.14 2.70
CA VAL A 58 3.43 5.91 1.64
C VAL A 58 2.95 7.36 1.65
N GLY A 59 1.63 7.60 1.70
CA GLY A 59 1.07 8.95 1.76
C GLY A 59 1.55 9.74 2.98
N ALA A 60 1.61 9.10 4.15
CA ALA A 60 2.11 9.71 5.38
C ALA A 60 3.60 10.09 5.28
N VAL A 61 4.44 9.18 4.76
CA VAL A 61 5.89 9.44 4.58
C VAL A 61 6.12 10.57 3.58
N LEU A 62 5.37 10.61 2.47
CA LEU A 62 5.46 11.69 1.48
C LEU A 62 5.04 13.03 2.07
N ALA A 63 3.94 13.07 2.84
CA ALA A 63 3.47 14.29 3.50
C ALA A 63 4.50 14.80 4.54
N LEU A 64 5.07 13.91 5.36
CA LEU A 64 6.11 14.25 6.33
C LEU A 64 7.38 14.78 5.63
N SER A 65 7.82 14.10 4.57
CA SER A 65 8.98 14.53 3.78
C SER A 65 8.75 15.89 3.13
N GLY A 66 7.54 16.13 2.61
CA GLY A 66 7.12 17.41 2.04
C GLY A 66 7.16 18.54 3.06
N VAL A 67 6.50 18.36 4.21
CA VAL A 67 6.49 19.36 5.28
C VAL A 67 7.91 19.64 5.81
N ALA A 68 8.74 18.62 5.98
CA ALA A 68 10.11 18.77 6.43
C ALA A 68 10.95 19.60 5.43
N MET A 69 10.82 19.32 4.13
CA MET A 69 11.52 20.05 3.07
C MET A 69 11.04 21.49 2.96
N GLN A 70 9.73 21.70 2.97
CA GLN A 70 9.14 23.04 2.96
C GLN A 70 9.58 23.86 4.17
N GLY A 71 9.67 23.24 5.35
CA GLY A 71 10.16 23.88 6.57
C GLY A 71 11.67 24.21 6.53
N LEU A 72 12.49 23.28 6.03
CA LEU A 72 13.95 23.45 5.91
C LEU A 72 14.30 24.61 4.96
N PHE A 73 13.67 24.64 3.78
CA PHE A 73 13.92 25.68 2.78
C PHE A 73 13.11 26.95 3.01
N ARG A 74 12.18 26.93 3.98
CA ARG A 74 11.19 28.00 4.21
C ARG A 74 10.50 28.42 2.92
N ASN A 75 10.26 27.45 2.05
CA ASN A 75 9.70 27.65 0.72
C ASN A 75 8.55 26.64 0.52
N PRO A 76 7.29 27.09 0.43
CA PRO A 76 6.15 26.19 0.25
C PRO A 76 6.17 25.43 -1.09
N LEU A 77 7.04 25.82 -2.03
CA LEU A 77 7.23 25.14 -3.31
C LEU A 77 8.34 24.07 -3.29
N ALA A 78 9.04 23.89 -2.16
CA ALA A 78 10.08 22.87 -2.06
C ALA A 78 9.47 21.46 -2.05
N ASP A 79 9.93 20.60 -2.96
CA ASP A 79 9.50 19.21 -3.09
C ASP A 79 10.62 18.24 -2.67
N PRO A 80 10.32 17.16 -1.93
CA PRO A 80 11.32 16.17 -1.52
C PRO A 80 12.04 15.47 -2.67
N GLY A 81 11.46 15.45 -3.88
CA GLY A 81 12.11 14.93 -5.08
C GLY A 81 13.34 15.73 -5.52
N LEU A 82 13.51 16.98 -5.09
CA LEU A 82 14.63 17.85 -5.46
C LEU A 82 16.00 17.35 -4.96
N VAL A 83 16.02 16.48 -3.93
CA VAL A 83 17.24 15.89 -3.37
C VAL A 83 17.82 14.76 -4.26
N GLY A 84 17.09 14.35 -5.31
CA GLY A 84 17.53 13.30 -6.24
C GLY A 84 17.24 11.87 -5.78
N VAL A 85 16.55 11.70 -4.64
CA VAL A 85 16.17 10.39 -4.09
C VAL A 85 15.29 9.60 -5.06
N SER A 86 14.36 10.27 -5.75
CA SER A 86 13.47 9.64 -6.74
C SER A 86 14.26 9.09 -7.95
N SER A 87 15.17 9.90 -8.50
CA SER A 87 16.04 9.49 -9.61
C SER A 87 16.98 8.33 -9.22
N GLY A 88 17.53 8.36 -8.00
CA GLY A 88 18.35 7.27 -7.47
C GLY A 88 17.56 5.98 -7.29
N ALA A 89 16.35 6.05 -6.74
CA ALA A 89 15.45 4.90 -6.61
C ALA A 89 15.05 4.31 -7.98
N ALA A 90 14.73 5.17 -8.95
CA ALA A 90 14.39 4.76 -10.31
C ALA A 90 15.57 4.07 -11.02
N LEU A 91 16.78 4.61 -10.88
CA LEU A 91 18.00 3.98 -11.41
C LEU A 91 18.24 2.62 -10.75
N GLY A 92 18.14 2.52 -9.43
CA GLY A 92 18.28 1.27 -8.70
C GLY A 92 17.26 0.20 -9.13
N ALA A 93 15.99 0.59 -9.29
CA ALA A 93 14.95 -0.28 -9.81
C ALA A 93 15.24 -0.73 -11.25
N ALA A 94 15.67 0.18 -12.13
CA ALA A 94 16.03 -0.16 -13.51
C ALA A 94 17.20 -1.16 -13.57
N LEU A 95 18.24 -0.95 -12.76
CA LEU A 95 19.37 -1.86 -12.66
C LEU A 95 18.94 -3.23 -12.12
N ALA A 96 18.09 -3.28 -11.10
CA ALA A 96 17.56 -4.53 -10.55
C ALA A 96 16.70 -5.29 -11.56
N ILE A 97 15.89 -4.59 -12.36
CA ILE A 97 15.04 -5.20 -13.40
C ILE A 97 15.89 -5.77 -14.54
N VAL A 98 16.89 -5.02 -15.01
CA VAL A 98 17.71 -5.41 -16.18
C VAL A 98 18.79 -6.42 -15.82
N PHE A 99 19.49 -6.21 -14.70
CA PHE A 99 20.66 -6.99 -14.31
C PHE A 99 20.42 -7.90 -13.10
N GLY A 100 19.25 -7.87 -12.46
CA GLY A 100 18.99 -8.66 -11.25
C GLY A 100 19.17 -10.15 -11.47
N ALA A 101 18.69 -10.70 -12.59
CA ALA A 101 18.87 -12.12 -12.91
C ALA A 101 20.34 -12.48 -13.22
N SER A 102 21.12 -11.58 -13.81
CA SER A 102 22.54 -11.83 -14.16
C SER A 102 23.50 -11.65 -12.99
N LEU A 103 23.11 -10.91 -11.95
CA LEU A 103 23.90 -10.66 -10.75
C LEU A 103 23.64 -11.67 -9.59
N GLY A 104 22.94 -12.77 -9.87
CA GLY A 104 22.64 -13.80 -8.87
C GLY A 104 21.21 -13.77 -8.31
N GLY A 105 20.32 -12.97 -8.92
CA GLY A 105 18.93 -12.82 -8.51
C GLY A 105 18.75 -11.76 -7.42
N LEU A 106 17.49 -11.33 -7.23
CA LEU A 106 17.13 -10.65 -6.00
C LEU A 106 17.30 -11.65 -4.83
N PRO A 107 17.83 -11.24 -3.67
CA PRO A 107 17.90 -12.13 -2.51
C PRO A 107 16.49 -12.68 -2.23
N ALA A 108 16.36 -13.92 -1.76
CA ALA A 108 15.06 -14.61 -1.65
C ALA A 108 13.98 -13.84 -0.86
N PHE A 109 14.39 -12.89 0.00
CA PHE A 109 13.51 -11.97 0.72
C PHE A 109 12.90 -10.83 -0.16
N LEU A 110 13.56 -10.47 -1.26
CA LEU A 110 13.10 -9.48 -2.25
C LEU A 110 12.52 -10.12 -3.52
N ALA A 111 12.48 -11.46 -3.60
CA ALA A 111 11.82 -12.17 -4.68
C ALA A 111 10.28 -12.06 -4.53
N PRO A 112 9.53 -11.88 -5.64
CA PRO A 112 8.07 -11.75 -5.62
C PRO A 112 7.34 -13.06 -5.29
#